data_AF-A0A922T9N4-F1
#
_entry.id   AF-A0A922T9N4-F1
#
_cell.length_a   1.000
_cell.length_b   1.000
_cell.length_c   1.000
_cell.angle_alpha   90.00
_cell.angle_beta   90.00
_cell.angle_gamma   90.00
#
_symmetry.space_group_name_H-M   'P 1'
#
loop_
_entity.id
_entity.type
_entity.pdbx_description
1 polymer ?
#
loop_
_entity_poly.entity_id
_entity_poly.type
_entity_poly.pdbx_seq_one_letter_code
_entity_poly.pdbx_strand_id
1 'polypeptide(L)'
;MAGTRGARFTAARLLIFKERASLVIQSVLAVLLIWVSVILLAYPNIDDAVTRKLGIVSTMASVAILGITLFEYALGRGLLAAKLHDSALRTTVFMRKLERELAKPNPSSAVLEQAAEEYEQENVLTNVNHSAMDFTLHEYSRARSNCWVIEAFFRTRSFFAQASVVALAVSPGLLTLAVIMYQAWDLPFLEAP
;
A
#
# COMPACT_ATOMS: atom_id res chain seq x y z
N MET A 1 -23.95 5.21 -2.44
CA MET A 1 -23.46 3.97 -3.07
C MET A 1 -22.31 4.22 -4.06
N ALA A 2 -22.44 5.13 -5.04
CA ALA A 2 -21.37 5.38 -6.02
C ALA A 2 -20.05 5.87 -5.39
N GLY A 3 -20.12 6.81 -4.44
CA GLY A 3 -18.96 7.31 -3.69
C GLY A 3 -18.34 6.25 -2.78
N THR A 4 -19.18 5.48 -2.08
CA THR A 4 -18.77 4.36 -1.21
C THR A 4 -18.03 3.27 -1.99
N ARG A 5 -18.53 2.89 -3.17
CA ARG A 5 -17.85 1.96 -4.08
C ARG A 5 -16.46 2.46 -4.49
N GLY A 6 -16.39 3.72 -4.95
CA GLY A 6 -15.14 4.31 -5.41
C GLY A 6 -14.09 4.44 -4.30
N ALA A 7 -14.53 4.79 -3.08
CA ALA A 7 -13.68 4.84 -1.91
C ALA A 7 -13.18 3.44 -1.49
N ARG A 8 -13.99 2.37 -1.58
CA ARG A 8 -13.55 0.99 -1.30
C ARG A 8 -12.49 0.51 -2.31
N PHE A 9 -12.66 0.79 -3.60
CA PHE A 9 -11.63 0.49 -4.60
C PHE A 9 -10.33 1.26 -4.36
N THR A 10 -10.45 2.53 -3.96
CA THR A 10 -9.28 3.38 -3.67
C THR A 10 -8.53 2.86 -2.44
N ALA A 11 -9.25 2.51 -1.37
CA ALA A 11 -8.69 1.89 -0.16
C ALA A 11 -7.98 0.56 -0.48
N ALA A 12 -8.63 -0.34 -1.23
CA ALA A 12 -8.04 -1.61 -1.63
C ALA A 12 -6.75 -1.42 -2.45
N ARG A 13 -6.76 -0.48 -3.41
CA ARG A 13 -5.57 -0.16 -4.22
C ARG A 13 -4.43 0.38 -3.37
N LEU A 14 -4.72 1.26 -2.42
CA LEU A 14 -3.71 1.83 -1.51
C LEU A 14 -3.11 0.76 -0.59
N LEU A 15 -3.92 -0.17 -0.07
CA LEU A 15 -3.43 -1.28 0.73
C LEU A 15 -2.50 -2.20 -0.06
N ILE A 16 -2.88 -2.56 -1.29
CA ILE A 16 -2.02 -3.35 -2.21
C ILE A 16 -0.71 -2.60 -2.48
N PHE A 17 -0.77 -1.29 -2.68
CA PHE A 17 0.44 -0.52 -2.95
C PHE A 17 1.35 -0.42 -1.73
N LYS A 18 0.78 -0.27 -0.52
CA LYS A 18 1.53 -0.32 0.75
C LYS A 18 2.23 -1.67 0.94
N GLU A 19 1.53 -2.77 0.64
CA GLU A 19 2.08 -4.13 0.70
C GLU A 19 3.22 -4.31 -0.31
N ARG A 20 3.00 -3.94 -1.59
CA ARG A 20 4.05 -4.02 -2.61
C ARG A 20 5.28 -3.19 -2.27
N ALA A 21 5.09 -1.98 -1.74
CA ALA A 21 6.22 -1.12 -1.33
C ALA A 21 7.04 -1.75 -0.19
N SER A 22 6.37 -2.32 0.81
CA SER A 22 7.04 -3.06 1.88
C SER A 22 7.79 -4.30 1.38
N LEU A 23 7.21 -5.08 0.47
CA LEU A 23 7.87 -6.24 -0.17
C LEU A 23 9.13 -5.85 -0.95
N VAL A 24 9.09 -4.71 -1.64
CA VAL A 24 10.28 -4.17 -2.34
C VAL A 24 11.39 -3.83 -1.34
N ILE A 25 11.06 -3.17 -0.23
CA ILE A 25 12.04 -2.84 0.82
C ILE A 25 12.65 -4.12 1.40
N GLN A 26 11.83 -5.12 1.73
CA GLN A 26 12.32 -6.41 2.24
C GLN A 26 13.24 -7.11 1.23
N SER A 27 12.89 -7.08 -0.06
CA SER A 27 13.71 -7.69 -1.11
C SER A 27 15.07 -7.02 -1.22
N VAL A 28 15.12 -5.68 -1.17
CA VAL A 28 16.39 -4.93 -1.16
C VAL A 28 17.23 -5.27 0.07
N LEU A 29 16.62 -5.33 1.25
CA LEU A 29 17.31 -5.72 2.48
C LEU A 29 17.85 -7.16 2.42
N ALA A 30 17.09 -8.09 1.84
CA ALA A 30 17.52 -9.48 1.67
C ALA A 30 18.70 -9.61 0.70
N VAL A 31 18.67 -8.89 -0.43
CA VAL A 31 19.80 -8.82 -1.37
C VAL A 31 21.03 -8.26 -0.68
N LEU A 32 20.86 -7.22 0.14
CA LEU A 32 21.95 -6.62 0.90
C LEU A 32 22.57 -7.63 1.90
N LEU A 33 21.74 -8.41 2.61
CA LEU A 33 22.23 -9.46 3.50
C LEU A 33 23.09 -10.50 2.77
N ILE A 34 22.61 -10.96 1.61
CA ILE A 34 23.35 -11.90 0.77
C ILE A 34 24.69 -11.29 0.36
N TRP A 35 24.72 -10.03 -0.05
CA TRP A 35 25.94 -9.31 -0.40
C TRP A 35 26.94 -9.23 0.76
N VAL A 36 26.46 -8.86 1.96
CA VAL A 36 27.32 -8.82 3.16
C VAL A 36 27.90 -10.20 3.45
N SER A 37 27.09 -11.26 3.39
CA SER A 37 27.56 -12.63 3.59
C SER A 37 28.60 -13.05 2.56
N VAL A 38 28.41 -12.70 1.28
CA VAL A 38 29.37 -13.01 0.21
C VAL A 38 30.70 -12.28 0.44
N ILE A 39 30.67 -11.00 0.82
CA ILE A 39 31.88 -10.21 1.09
C ILE A 39 32.69 -10.82 2.23
N LEU A 40 32.03 -11.15 3.35
CA LEU A 40 32.68 -11.73 4.52
C LEU A 40 33.30 -13.11 4.23
N LEU A 41 32.72 -13.88 3.31
CA LEU A 41 33.25 -15.18 2.89
C LEU A 41 34.37 -15.07 1.85
N ALA A 42 34.24 -14.14 0.89
CA ALA A 42 35.19 -14.00 -0.21
C ALA A 42 36.52 -13.35 0.23
N TYR A 43 36.49 -12.49 1.25
CA TYR A 43 37.65 -11.75 1.74
C TYR A 43 37.88 -12.00 3.24
N PRO A 44 38.54 -13.11 3.62
CA PRO A 44 38.72 -13.48 5.02
C PRO A 44 39.67 -12.56 5.81
N ASN A 45 40.45 -11.70 5.15
CA ASN A 45 41.43 -10.79 5.77
C ASN A 45 40.95 -9.32 5.80
N ILE A 46 39.64 -9.07 5.85
CA ILE A 46 39.09 -7.72 6.00
C ILE A 46 39.41 -7.18 7.40
N ASP A 47 39.71 -5.88 7.49
CA ASP A 47 39.91 -5.15 8.74
C ASP A 47 38.73 -5.33 9.73
N ASP A 48 39.04 -5.52 11.01
CA ASP A 48 38.06 -5.75 12.08
C ASP A 48 37.02 -4.61 12.15
N ALA A 49 37.42 -3.38 11.85
CA ALA A 49 36.52 -2.23 11.82
C ALA A 49 35.44 -2.38 10.73
N VAL A 50 35.82 -2.83 9.53
CA VAL A 50 34.91 -3.04 8.39
C VAL A 50 34.01 -4.25 8.65
N THR A 51 34.57 -5.33 9.18
CA THR A 51 33.82 -6.53 9.58
C THR A 51 32.74 -6.19 10.62
N ARG A 52 33.07 -5.35 11.60
CA ARG A 52 32.11 -4.87 12.60
C ARG A 52 30.98 -4.03 11.99
N LYS A 53 31.30 -3.10 11.08
CA LYS A 53 30.30 -2.29 10.36
C LYS A 53 29.35 -3.18 9.54
N LEU A 54 29.89 -4.14 8.79
CA LEU A 54 29.11 -5.11 8.02
C LEU A 54 28.22 -5.97 8.92
N GLY A 55 28.72 -6.41 10.07
CA GLY A 55 27.94 -7.15 11.07
C GLY A 55 26.77 -6.34 11.64
N ILE A 56 26.97 -5.05 11.93
CA ILE A 56 25.90 -4.14 12.35
C ILE A 56 24.86 -4.00 11.25
N VAL A 57 25.28 -3.72 10.02
CA VAL A 57 24.39 -3.58 8.85
C VAL A 57 23.56 -4.85 8.63
N SER A 58 24.19 -6.03 8.71
CA SER A 58 23.50 -7.32 8.58
C SER A 58 22.48 -7.57 9.70
N THR A 59 22.86 -7.28 10.94
CA THR A 59 21.96 -7.44 12.09
C THR A 59 20.74 -6.50 11.96
N MET A 60 20.97 -5.23 11.61
CA MET A 60 19.90 -4.25 11.42
C MET A 60 18.97 -4.64 10.27
N ALA A 61 19.51 -5.08 9.14
CA ALA A 61 18.70 -5.54 8.01
C ALA A 61 17.84 -6.75 8.39
N SER A 62 18.38 -7.71 9.15
CA SER A 62 17.64 -8.89 9.62
C SER A 62 16.50 -8.52 10.58
N VAL A 63 16.77 -7.65 11.56
CA VAL A 63 15.74 -7.14 12.49
C VAL A 63 14.66 -6.35 11.73
N ALA A 64 15.05 -5.55 10.75
CA ALA A 64 14.12 -4.78 9.95
C ALA A 64 13.21 -5.66 9.08
N ILE A 65 13.77 -6.69 8.41
CA ILE A 65 12.97 -7.66 7.65
C ILE A 65 11.93 -8.30 8.58
N LEU A 66 12.36 -8.79 9.75
CA LEU A 66 11.45 -9.40 10.74
C LEU A 66 10.38 -8.41 11.23
N GLY A 67 10.76 -7.17 11.51
CA GLY A 67 9.81 -6.13 11.92
C GLY A 67 8.77 -5.85 10.84
N ILE A 68 9.20 -5.67 9.59
CA ILE A 68 8.30 -5.40 8.47
C ILE A 68 7.35 -6.59 8.25
N THR A 69 7.85 -7.84 8.26
CA THR A 69 7.00 -9.02 8.07
C THR A 69 5.96 -9.18 9.18
N LEU A 70 6.33 -8.94 10.44
CA LEU A 70 5.39 -8.95 11.57
C LEU A 70 4.34 -7.86 11.44
N PHE A 71 4.73 -6.64 11.04
CA PHE A 71 3.78 -5.55 10.82
C PHE A 71 2.82 -5.84 9.66
N GLU A 72 3.30 -6.43 8.57
CA GLU A 72 2.45 -6.84 7.45
C GLU A 72 1.44 -7.91 7.85
N TYR A 73 1.89 -8.90 8.62
CA TYR A 73 1.03 -9.96 9.15
C TYR A 73 -0.02 -9.39 10.11
N ALA A 74 0.39 -8.59 11.10
CA ALA A 74 -0.50 -8.01 12.09
C ALA A 74 -1.56 -7.08 11.48
N LEU A 75 -1.19 -6.33 10.43
CA LEU A 75 -2.11 -5.43 9.74
C LEU A 75 -2.99 -6.15 8.71
N GLY A 76 -2.68 -7.39 8.34
CA GLY A 76 -3.46 -8.19 7.38
C GLY A 76 -3.74 -7.47 6.06
N ARG A 77 -2.81 -6.62 5.59
CA ARG A 77 -3.06 -5.63 4.52
C ARG A 77 -3.58 -6.28 3.24
N GLY A 78 -3.01 -7.42 2.84
CA GLY A 78 -3.43 -8.17 1.65
C GLY A 78 -4.83 -8.78 1.78
N LEU A 79 -5.14 -9.39 2.94
CA LEU A 79 -6.47 -9.94 3.21
C LEU A 79 -7.53 -8.84 3.25
N LEU A 80 -7.23 -7.72 3.90
CA LEU A 80 -8.11 -6.56 4.00
C LEU A 80 -8.37 -5.94 2.62
N ALA A 81 -7.32 -5.81 1.80
CA ALA A 81 -7.44 -5.30 0.44
C ALA A 81 -8.31 -6.21 -0.44
N ALA A 82 -8.12 -7.54 -0.36
CA ALA A 82 -8.92 -8.51 -1.10
C ALA A 82 -10.39 -8.44 -0.70
N LYS A 83 -10.69 -8.37 0.60
CA LYS A 83 -12.06 -8.22 1.12
C LYS A 83 -12.71 -6.91 0.64
N LEU A 84 -12.00 -5.79 0.70
CA LEU A 84 -12.52 -4.50 0.23
C LEU A 84 -12.74 -4.48 -1.29
N HIS A 85 -11.84 -5.12 -2.05
CA HIS A 85 -11.98 -5.25 -3.50
C HIS A 85 -13.18 -6.11 -3.88
N ASP A 86 -13.34 -7.28 -3.27
CA ASP A 86 -14.48 -8.19 -3.51
C ASP A 86 -15.81 -7.52 -3.12
N SER A 87 -15.86 -6.88 -1.95
CA SER A 87 -17.03 -6.10 -1.52
C SER A 87 -17.38 -4.97 -2.50
N ALA A 88 -16.37 -4.30 -3.08
CA ALA A 88 -16.60 -3.26 -4.08
C ALA A 88 -17.12 -3.82 -5.43
N LEU A 89 -16.67 -5.01 -5.83
CA LEU A 89 -17.21 -5.72 -6.99
C LEU A 89 -18.68 -6.11 -6.77
N ARG A 90 -19.02 -6.69 -5.61
CA ARG A 90 -20.41 -7.04 -5.26
C ARG A 90 -21.31 -5.82 -5.18
N THR A 91 -20.83 -4.72 -4.58
CA THR A 91 -21.53 -3.43 -4.58
C THR A 91 -21.83 -2.94 -6.01
N THR A 92 -20.95 -3.21 -6.97
CA THR A 92 -21.18 -2.86 -8.38
C THR A 92 -22.34 -3.65 -9.00
N VAL A 93 -22.51 -4.91 -8.61
CA VAL A 93 -23.64 -5.74 -9.06
C VAL A 93 -24.96 -5.14 -8.57
N PHE A 94 -25.05 -4.77 -7.29
CA PHE A 94 -26.25 -4.13 -6.73
C PHE A 94 -26.55 -2.78 -7.39
N MET A 95 -25.53 -1.93 -7.58
CA MET A 95 -25.71 -0.66 -8.29
C MET A 95 -26.24 -0.87 -9.71
N ARG A 96 -25.72 -1.84 -10.46
CA ARG A 96 -26.20 -2.14 -11.81
C ARG A 96 -27.62 -2.71 -11.82
N LYS A 97 -27.99 -3.53 -10.82
CA LYS A 97 -29.38 -4.00 -10.66
C LYS A 97 -30.32 -2.81 -10.44
N LEU A 98 -29.97 -1.88 -9.55
CA LEU A 98 -30.74 -0.67 -9.28
C LEU A 98 -30.83 0.24 -10.51
N GLU A 99 -29.72 0.50 -11.20
CA GLU A 99 -29.69 1.30 -12.43
C GLU A 99 -30.60 0.72 -13.51
N ARG A 100 -30.60 -0.61 -13.68
CA ARG A 100 -31.48 -1.30 -14.62
C ARG A 100 -32.95 -1.21 -14.23
N GLU A 101 -33.25 -1.34 -12.93
CA GLU A 101 -34.62 -1.26 -12.43
C GLU A 101 -35.19 0.16 -12.57
N LEU A 102 -34.39 1.16 -12.24
CA LEU A 102 -34.75 2.58 -12.36
C LEU A 102 -34.87 3.05 -13.82
N ALA A 103 -34.24 2.36 -14.76
CA ALA A 103 -34.38 2.65 -16.19
C ALA A 103 -35.67 2.09 -16.81
N LYS A 104 -36.44 1.26 -16.07
CA LYS A 104 -37.72 0.73 -16.55
C LYS A 104 -38.81 1.80 -16.50
N PRO A 105 -39.81 1.76 -17.40
CA PRO A 105 -40.93 2.71 -17.40
C PRO A 105 -41.75 2.68 -16.09
N ASN A 106 -41.89 1.50 -15.49
CA ASN A 106 -42.53 1.29 -14.18
C ASN A 106 -41.57 0.52 -13.26
N PRO A 107 -40.72 1.22 -12.49
CA PRO A 107 -39.81 0.58 -11.55
C PRO A 107 -40.58 -0.10 -10.42
N SER A 108 -40.20 -1.33 -10.07
CA SER A 108 -40.82 -2.07 -8.97
C SER A 108 -40.21 -1.66 -7.61
N SER A 109 -41.04 -1.16 -6.69
CA SER A 109 -40.60 -0.84 -5.32
C SER A 109 -40.06 -2.06 -4.59
N ALA A 110 -40.68 -3.23 -4.77
CA ALA A 110 -40.25 -4.48 -4.14
C ALA A 110 -38.83 -4.91 -4.58
N VAL A 111 -38.47 -4.68 -5.85
CA VAL A 111 -37.13 -5.01 -6.36
C VAL A 111 -36.08 -4.02 -5.83
N LEU A 112 -36.45 -2.75 -5.66
CA LEU A 112 -35.58 -1.73 -5.07
C LEU A 112 -35.33 -1.99 -3.57
N GLU A 113 -36.38 -2.38 -2.84
CA GLU A 113 -36.30 -2.73 -1.42
C GLU A 113 -35.44 -3.96 -1.19
N GLN A 114 -35.67 -5.04 -1.96
CA GLN A 114 -34.83 -6.24 -1.93
C GLN A 114 -33.36 -5.92 -2.24
N ALA A 115 -33.08 -5.08 -3.24
CA ALA A 115 -31.72 -4.70 -3.57
C ALA A 115 -31.04 -3.84 -2.49
N ALA A 116 -31.82 -3.07 -1.72
CA ALA A 116 -31.33 -2.31 -0.57
C ALA A 116 -31.02 -3.23 0.61
N GLU A 117 -31.89 -4.18 0.93
CA GLU A 117 -31.66 -5.20 1.96
C GLU A 117 -30.44 -6.08 1.64
N GLU A 118 -30.32 -6.56 0.39
CA GLU A 118 -29.16 -7.33 -0.07
C GLU A 118 -27.85 -6.53 0.11
N TYR A 119 -27.89 -5.21 -0.14
CA TYR A 119 -26.73 -4.33 0.04
C TYR A 119 -26.39 -4.09 1.52
N GLU A 120 -27.40 -3.89 2.38
CA GLU A 120 -27.19 -3.76 3.83
C GLU A 120 -26.63 -5.04 4.43
N GLN A 121 -27.18 -6.18 4.05
CA GLN A 121 -26.70 -7.49 4.48
C GLN A 121 -25.26 -7.72 4.04
N GLU A 122 -24.90 -7.37 2.80
CA GLU A 122 -23.51 -7.46 2.33
C GLU A 122 -22.57 -6.53 3.12
N ASN A 123 -23.04 -5.35 3.52
CA ASN A 123 -22.27 -4.43 4.37
C ASN A 123 -22.01 -5.05 5.76
N VAL A 124 -23.02 -5.67 6.36
CA VAL A 124 -22.90 -6.37 7.65
C VAL A 124 -21.96 -7.58 7.52
N LEU A 125 -22.10 -8.38 6.45
CA LEU A 125 -21.26 -9.55 6.20
C LEU A 125 -19.79 -9.20 5.92
N THR A 126 -19.53 -8.11 5.19
CA THR A 126 -18.17 -7.66 4.90
C THR A 126 -17.44 -7.25 6.19
N ASN A 127 -18.17 -6.65 7.16
CA ASN A 127 -17.69 -6.21 8.49
C ASN A 127 -16.40 -5.36 8.47
N VAL A 128 -16.06 -4.80 7.32
CA VAL A 128 -14.88 -3.97 7.10
C VAL A 128 -15.31 -2.80 6.24
N ASN A 129 -14.93 -1.59 6.64
CA ASN A 129 -15.26 -0.39 5.90
C ASN A 129 -14.02 0.43 5.57
N HIS A 130 -14.12 1.23 4.52
CA HIS A 130 -13.10 2.22 4.19
C HIS A 130 -13.02 3.31 5.29
N SER A 131 -11.87 3.94 5.45
CA SER A 131 -11.72 5.07 6.37
C SER A 131 -12.25 6.38 5.76
N ALA A 132 -12.51 7.40 6.59
CA ALA A 132 -12.83 8.75 6.10
C ALA A 132 -11.70 9.35 5.24
N MET A 133 -10.45 8.96 5.51
CA MET A 133 -9.30 9.34 4.70
C MET A 133 -9.38 8.76 3.28
N ASP A 134 -9.80 7.50 3.14
CA ASP A 134 -9.96 6.85 1.83
C ASP A 134 -11.04 7.54 0.99
N PHE A 135 -12.10 8.04 1.64
CA PHE A 135 -13.13 8.84 0.98
C PHE A 135 -12.58 10.17 0.46
N THR A 136 -11.80 10.87 1.28
CA THR A 136 -11.15 12.14 0.91
C THR A 136 -10.17 11.95 -0.26
N LEU A 137 -9.36 10.87 -0.21
CA LEU A 137 -8.43 10.52 -1.29
C LEU A 137 -9.17 10.16 -2.58
N HIS A 138 -10.32 9.48 -2.47
CA HIS A 138 -11.17 9.18 -3.61
C HIS A 138 -11.73 10.45 -4.24
N GLU A 139 -12.24 11.38 -3.44
CA GLU A 139 -12.76 12.66 -3.90
C GLU A 139 -11.68 13.48 -4.62
N TYR A 140 -10.48 13.55 -4.04
CA TYR A 140 -9.34 14.22 -4.68
C TYR A 140 -8.96 13.59 -6.02
N SER A 141 -9.07 12.26 -6.14
CA SER A 141 -8.77 11.56 -7.40
C SER A 141 -9.80 11.79 -8.51
N ARG A 142 -11.02 12.23 -8.16
CA ARG A 142 -12.10 12.52 -9.12
C ARG A 142 -12.29 14.00 -9.41
N ALA A 143 -11.65 14.89 -8.66
CA ALA A 143 -11.67 16.32 -8.91
C ALA A 143 -11.17 16.60 -10.35
N ARG A 144 -12.03 17.20 -11.17
CA ARG A 144 -11.73 17.60 -12.55
C ARG A 144 -12.10 19.06 -12.76
N SER A 145 -11.37 19.71 -13.66
CA SER A 145 -11.64 21.09 -14.09
C SER A 145 -11.45 21.18 -15.59
N ASN A 146 -12.18 22.08 -16.25
CA ASN A 146 -12.01 22.37 -17.68
C ASN A 146 -10.74 23.21 -17.94
N CYS A 147 -10.17 23.81 -16.90
CA CYS A 147 -8.91 24.54 -16.98
C CYS A 147 -7.73 23.60 -16.73
N TRP A 148 -6.82 23.49 -17.71
CA TRP A 148 -5.67 22.58 -17.66
C TRP A 148 -4.77 22.82 -16.44
N VAL A 149 -4.55 24.07 -16.04
CA VAL A 149 -3.71 24.41 -14.87
C VAL A 149 -4.34 23.90 -13.57
N ILE A 150 -5.66 24.05 -13.42
CA ILE A 150 -6.40 23.58 -12.26
C ILE A 150 -6.47 22.05 -12.26
N GLU A 151 -6.63 21.44 -13.44
CA GLU A 151 -6.60 19.98 -13.58
C GLU A 151 -5.23 19.40 -13.19
N ALA A 152 -4.14 20.01 -13.65
CA ALA A 152 -2.78 19.64 -13.27
C ALA A 152 -2.59 19.73 -11.75
N PHE A 153 -3.05 20.82 -11.13
CA PHE A 153 -3.00 20.97 -9.67
C PHE A 153 -3.76 19.85 -8.94
N PHE A 154 -4.99 19.52 -9.37
CA PHE A 154 -5.76 18.44 -8.75
C PHE A 154 -5.11 17.06 -8.89
N ARG A 155 -4.58 16.74 -10.08
CA ARG A 155 -3.84 15.49 -10.31
C ARG A 155 -2.60 15.40 -9.42
N THR A 156 -1.81 16.47 -9.38
CA THR A 156 -0.61 16.55 -8.56
C THR A 156 -0.92 16.42 -7.08
N ARG A 157 -1.93 17.15 -6.58
CA ARG A 157 -2.40 17.03 -5.19
C ARG A 157 -2.85 15.61 -4.85
N SER A 158 -3.63 14.97 -5.73
CA SER A 158 -4.10 13.60 -5.53
C SER A 158 -2.92 12.61 -5.47
N PHE A 159 -1.95 12.76 -6.37
CA PHE A 159 -0.75 11.95 -6.39
C PHE A 159 0.06 12.11 -5.10
N PHE A 160 0.35 13.35 -4.69
CA PHE A 160 1.09 13.61 -3.45
C PHE A 160 0.37 13.05 -2.22
N ALA A 161 -0.93 13.26 -2.08
CA ALA A 161 -1.69 12.75 -0.95
C ALA A 161 -1.63 11.20 -0.86
N GLN A 162 -1.78 10.50 -1.99
CA GLN A 162 -1.66 9.04 -2.04
C GLN A 162 -0.23 8.59 -1.73
N ALA A 163 0.78 9.24 -2.30
CA ALA A 163 2.18 8.93 -2.08
C ALA A 163 2.59 9.13 -0.61
N SER A 164 2.16 10.22 0.04
CA SER A 164 2.43 10.50 1.44
C SER A 164 1.84 9.43 2.37
N VAL A 165 0.60 8.99 2.12
CA VAL A 165 -0.04 7.94 2.93
C VAL A 165 0.69 6.60 2.80
N VAL A 166 1.23 6.31 1.62
CA VAL A 166 2.06 5.11 1.42
C VAL A 166 3.41 5.29 2.13
N ALA A 167 4.10 6.41 1.89
CA ALA A 167 5.40 6.71 2.45
C ALA A 167 5.40 6.66 3.99
N LEU A 168 4.36 7.20 4.63
CA LEU A 168 4.18 7.10 6.08
C LEU A 168 3.96 5.65 6.55
N ALA A 169 3.26 4.84 5.76
CA ALA A 169 2.99 3.45 6.10
C ALA A 169 4.21 2.52 5.94
N VAL A 170 5.23 2.95 5.18
CA VAL A 170 6.52 2.25 5.00
C VAL A 170 7.71 3.01 5.60
N SER A 171 7.45 4.12 6.31
CA SER A 171 8.51 5.00 6.82
C SER A 171 9.50 4.31 7.77
N PRO A 172 9.12 3.32 8.60
CA PRO A 172 10.11 2.60 9.41
C PRO A 172 11.10 1.82 8.54
N GLY A 173 10.62 1.21 7.45
CA GLY A 173 11.47 0.51 6.47
C GLY A 173 12.38 1.46 5.70
N LEU A 174 11.85 2.60 5.26
CA LEU A 174 12.64 3.65 4.60
C LEU A 174 13.72 4.23 5.51
N LEU A 175 13.40 4.49 6.77
CA LEU A 175 14.36 4.98 7.76
C LEU A 175 15.46 3.95 8.01
N THR A 176 15.10 2.67 8.11
CA THR A 176 16.10 1.59 8.24
C THR A 176 17.03 1.56 7.03
N LEU A 177 16.49 1.65 5.81
CA LEU A 177 17.31 1.73 4.59
C LEU A 177 18.24 2.95 4.61
N ALA A 178 17.75 4.12 5.03
CA ALA A 178 18.57 5.33 5.13
C ALA A 178 19.72 5.18 6.13
N VAL A 179 19.45 4.58 7.30
CA VAL A 179 20.49 4.31 8.31
C VAL A 179 21.50 3.29 7.79
N ILE A 180 21.05 2.24 7.10
CA ILE A 180 21.95 1.25 6.48
C ILE A 180 22.82 1.92 5.41
N MET A 181 22.23 2.73 4.53
CA MET A 181 22.99 3.47 3.51
C MET A 181 24.03 4.40 4.14
N TYR A 182 23.68 5.10 5.22
CA TYR A 182 24.61 5.93 5.96
C TYR A 182 25.77 5.14 6.57
N GLN A 183 25.47 4.00 7.22
CA GLN A 183 26.51 3.13 7.79
C GLN A 183 27.39 2.47 6.71
N ALA A 184 26.83 2.25 5.53
CA ALA A 184 27.51 1.67 4.38
C ALA A 184 28.28 2.69 3.53
N TRP A 185 28.06 4.00 3.74
CA TRP A 185 28.63 5.07 2.92
C TRP A 185 30.16 5.10 2.94
N ASP A 186 30.76 4.86 4.11
CA ASP A 186 32.22 4.87 4.31
C ASP A 186 32.84 3.47 4.14
N LEU A 187 32.14 2.52 3.53
CA LEU A 187 32.74 1.20 3.27
C LEU A 187 33.70 1.33 2.08
N PRO A 188 34.97 0.91 2.21
CA PRO A 188 36.05 1.21 1.26
C PRO A 188 35.97 0.44 -0.08
N PHE A 189 34.79 0.04 -0.54
CA PHE A 189 34.63 -0.80 -1.74
C PHE A 189 34.76 -0.06 -3.08
N LEU A 190 35.12 1.24 -3.08
CA LEU A 190 35.34 2.03 -4.29
C LEU A 190 36.79 2.49 -4.50
N GLU A 191 37.69 2.23 -3.56
CA GLU A 191 39.13 2.42 -3.78
C GLU A 191 39.73 1.09 -4.22
N ALA A 192 39.49 0.73 -5.48
CA ALA A 192 40.37 -0.21 -6.16
C ALA A 192 41.75 0.45 -6.37
N PRO A 193 42.86 -0.29 -6.22
CA PRO A 193 44.19 0.22 -6.62
C PRO A 193 44.25 0.53 -8.12
#